data_AF-A0A0D6AL74-F1
#
_entry.id   AF-A0A0D6AL74-F1
#
_cell.length_a   1.000
_cell.length_b   1.000
_cell.length_c   1.000
_cell.angle_alpha   90.00
_cell.angle_beta   90.00
_cell.angle_gamma   90.00
#
_symmetry.space_group_name_H-M   'P 1'
#
loop_
_entity.id
_entity.type
_entity.pdbx_description
1 polymer ?
#
loop_
_entity_poly.entity_id
_entity_poly.type
_entity_poly.pdbx_seq_one_letter_code
_entity_poly.pdbx_strand_id
1 'polypeptide(L)' 'MLIDKIIKELEGIPENKLNQIYEIVHYFRLGINAEKQTPRTPGLLKGKLGEAFFEPLPEEELQQWETDI' A
#
# COMPACT_ATOMS: atom_id res chain seq x y z
N MET A 1 -29.34 6.36 0.99
CA MET A 1 -28.08 6.85 1.57
C MET A 1 -27.09 7.20 0.46
N LEU A 2 -25.94 7.83 0.76
CA LEU A 2 -24.93 8.15 -0.27
C LEU A 2 -24.40 6.89 -0.97
N ILE A 3 -24.23 5.79 -0.23
CA ILE A 3 -23.78 4.49 -0.75
C ILE A 3 -24.72 3.95 -1.84
N ASP A 4 -26.03 4.03 -1.62
CA ASP A 4 -27.03 3.52 -2.57
C ASP A 4 -27.03 4.31 -3.88
N LYS A 5 -26.76 5.62 -3.81
CA LYS A 5 -26.62 6.47 -5.00
C LYS A 5 -25.40 6.06 -5.82
N ILE A 6 -24.28 5.76 -5.17
CA ILE A 6 -23.05 5.33 -5.83
C ILE A 6 -23.26 3.97 -6.51
N ILE A 7 -23.87 3.00 -5.82
CA ILE A 7 -24.13 1.66 -6.40
C ILE A 7 -24.98 1.79 -7.67
N LYS A 8 -26.05 2.60 -7.62
CA LYS A 8 -26.94 2.80 -8.77
C LYS A 8 -26.25 3.42 -9.99
N GLU A 9 -25.29 4.32 -9.78
CA GLU A 9 -24.49 4.90 -10.88
C GLU A 9 -23.52 3.86 -11.48
N LEU A 10 -22.91 3.02 -10.63
CA LEU A 10 -22.00 1.97 -11.08
C LEU A 10 -22.69 0.89 -11.92
N GLU A 11 -23.97 0.58 -11.63
CA GLU A 11 -24.79 -0.35 -12.41
C GLU A 11 -25.02 0.12 -13.86
N GLY A 12 -24.94 1.43 -14.13
CA GLY A 12 -25.11 2.01 -15.46
C GLY A 12 -23.87 1.96 -16.34
N ILE A 13 -22.74 1.47 -15.83
CA ILE A 13 -21.45 1.50 -16.53
C ILE A 13 -21.33 0.32 -17.49
N PRO A 14 -20.96 0.55 -18.77
CA PRO A 14 -20.76 -0.53 -19.72
C PRO A 14 -19.55 -1.41 -19.32
N GLU A 15 -19.65 -2.71 -19.58
CA GLU A 15 -18.67 -3.71 -19.13
C GLU A 15 -17.22 -3.39 -19.56
N ASN A 16 -17.05 -2.85 -20.77
CA ASN A 16 -15.75 -2.45 -21.30
C ASN A 16 -15.08 -1.28 -20.56
N LYS A 17 -15.79 -0.63 -19.63
CA LYS A 17 -15.27 0.45 -18.76
C LYS A 17 -15.04 0.00 -17.33
N LEU A 18 -15.47 -1.21 -16.95
CA LEU A 18 -15.30 -1.71 -15.58
C LEU A 18 -13.84 -1.79 -15.16
N ASN A 19 -12.92 -2.09 -16.07
CA ASN A 19 -11.49 -2.11 -15.75
C ASN A 19 -10.98 -0.74 -15.26
N GLN A 20 -11.40 0.35 -15.92
CA GLN A 20 -10.99 1.71 -15.55
C GLN A 20 -11.53 2.10 -14.17
N ILE A 21 -12.77 1.69 -13.87
CA ILE A 21 -13.37 1.90 -12.55
C ILE A 21 -12.66 1.09 -11.48
N TYR A 22 -12.35 -0.18 -11.77
CA TYR A 22 -11.59 -1.03 -10.87
C TYR A 22 -10.23 -0.41 -10.55
N GLU A 23 -9.48 0.07 -11.54
CA GLU A 23 -8.19 0.73 -11.33
C GLU A 23 -8.33 1.94 -10.39
N ILE A 24 -9.29 2.82 -10.64
CA ILE A 24 -9.52 4.01 -9.78
C ILE A 24 -9.82 3.59 -8.33
N VAL A 25 -10.76 2.66 -8.14
CA VAL A 25 -11.13 2.17 -6.80
C VAL A 25 -9.96 1.45 -6.13
N HIS A 26 -9.20 0.67 -6.90
CA HIS A 26 -8.04 -0.06 -6.43
C HIS A 26 -6.94 0.89 -5.95
N TYR A 27 -6.54 1.86 -6.77
CA TYR A 27 -5.55 2.87 -6.40
C TYR A 27 -6.00 3.71 -5.20
N PHE A 28 -7.26 4.12 -5.17
CA PHE A 28 -7.81 4.85 -4.03
C PHE A 28 -7.74 4.03 -2.74
N ARG A 29 -8.10 2.74 -2.79
CA ARG A 29 -7.97 1.82 -1.65
C ARG A 29 -6.52 1.61 -1.23
N LEU A 30 -5.60 1.48 -2.19
CA LEU A 30 -4.18 1.37 -1.90
C LEU A 30 -3.66 2.61 -1.17
N GLY A 31 -4.05 3.83 -1.60
CA GLY A 31 -3.71 5.07 -0.90
C GLY A 31 -4.18 5.09 0.55
N ILE A 32 -5.45 4.73 0.79
CA ILE A 32 -6.00 4.63 2.15
C ILE A 32 -5.24 3.60 3.01
N ASN A 33 -4.82 2.49 2.41
CA ASN A 33 -4.09 1.44 3.15
C ASN A 33 -2.62 1.79 3.35
N ALA A 34 -2.01 2.56 2.44
CA ALA A 34 -0.65 3.06 2.57
C ALA A 34 -0.52 4.05 3.74
N GLU A 35 -1.58 4.83 4.01
CA GLU A 35 -1.68 5.68 5.21
C GLU A 35 -1.81 4.84 6.51
N LYS A 36 -2.24 3.59 6.41
CA LYS A 36 -2.42 2.65 7.53
C LYS A 36 -1.23 1.70 7.68
N GLN A 37 -0.03 2.12 7.32
CA GLN A 37 1.18 1.36 7.64
C GLN A 37 1.33 1.31 9.16
N THR A 38 0.85 0.22 9.76
CA THR A 38 1.14 -0.08 11.16
C THR A 38 2.65 -0.25 11.30
N PRO A 39 3.28 0.29 12.35
CA PRO A 39 4.71 0.11 12.58
C PRO A 39 5.08 -1.37 12.47
N ARG A 40 6.08 -1.67 11.66
CA ARG A 40 6.57 -3.04 11.50
C ARG A 40 7.01 -3.53 12.89
N THR A 41 6.61 -4.75 13.27
CA THR A 41 7.04 -5.33 14.55
C THR A 41 8.16 -6.34 14.30
N PRO A 42 9.31 -6.25 14.98
CA PRO A 42 10.39 -7.20 14.81
C PRO A 42 9.96 -8.60 15.27
N GLY A 43 10.13 -9.61 14.42
CA GLY A 43 9.73 -10.98 14.76
C GLY A 43 10.67 -11.68 15.75
N LEU A 44 11.97 -11.40 15.68
CA LEU A 44 13.01 -12.12 16.44
C LEU A 44 13.60 -11.31 17.60
N LEU A 45 13.58 -9.99 17.52
CA LEU A 45 14.23 -9.11 18.49
C LEU A 45 13.28 -8.82 19.67
N LYS A 46 13.77 -9.02 20.89
CA LYS A 46 13.07 -8.63 22.13
C LYS A 46 13.75 -7.38 22.68
N GLY A 47 13.03 -6.26 22.76
CA GLY A 47 13.58 -5.00 23.27
C GLY A 47 12.93 -3.77 22.61
N LYS A 48 13.48 -2.59 22.88
CA LYS A 48 13.09 -1.34 22.20
C LYS A 48 14.00 -1.13 21.00
N LEU A 49 13.42 -1.03 19.82
CA LEU A 49 14.14 -0.57 18.62
C LEU A 49 13.79 0.90 18.37
N GLY A 50 14.75 1.63 17.81
CA GLY A 50 14.49 2.98 17.29
C GLY A 50 13.84 2.92 15.91
N GLU A 51 13.18 4.02 15.52
CA GLU A 51 12.47 4.14 14.23
C GLU A 51 13.37 3.86 13.02
N ALA A 52 14.65 4.23 13.10
CA ALA A 52 15.66 4.00 12.05
C ALA A 52 15.80 2.51 11.64
N PHE A 53 15.43 1.56 12.49
CA PHE A 53 15.42 0.14 12.13
C PHE A 53 14.39 -0.19 11.03
N PHE A 54 13.33 0.60 10.92
CA PHE A 54 12.27 0.44 9.93
C PHE A 54 12.40 1.38 8.75
N GLU A 55 13.45 2.19 8.71
CA GLU A 55 13.77 3.02 7.55
C GLU A 55 14.44 2.16 6.47
N PRO A 56 14.32 2.53 5.19
CA PRO A 56 15.09 1.88 4.14
C PRO A 56 16.59 2.05 4.41
N LEU A 57 17.37 1.03 4.05
CA LEU A 57 18.82 1.08 4.17
C LEU A 57 19.37 2.18 3.26
N PRO A 58 20.39 2.96 3.67
CA PRO A 58 21.07 3.91 2.79
C PRO A 58 21.59 3.22 1.52
N GLU A 59 21.60 3.96 0.42
CA GLU A 59 21.98 3.44 -0.90
C GLU A 59 23.41 2.87 -0.90
N GLU A 60 24.34 3.53 -0.21
CA GLU A 60 25.74 3.10 -0.11
C GLU A 60 25.90 1.79 0.65
N GLU A 61 25.03 1.54 1.63
CA GLU A 61 24.99 0.29 2.38
C GLU A 61 24.30 -0.80 1.56
N LEU A 62 23.17 -0.48 0.91
CA LEU A 62 22.41 -1.42 0.08
C LEU A 62 23.25 -2.00 -1.07
N GLN A 63 24.04 -1.17 -1.75
CA GLN A 63 24.92 -1.60 -2.85
C GLN A 63 25.93 -2.68 -2.42
N GLN A 64 26.40 -2.65 -1.17
CA GLN A 64 27.36 -3.64 -0.67
C GLN A 64 26.72 -5.04 -0.56
N TRP A 65 25.41 -5.12 -0.34
CA TRP A 65 24.68 -6.39 -0.25
C TRP A 65 24.26 -6.92 -1.62
N GLU A 66 24.05 -6.03 -2.59
CA GLU A 66 23.71 -6.40 -3.97
C GLU A 66 24.92 -6.88 -4.78
N THR A 67 26.13 -6.46 -4.39
CA THR A 67 27.37 -6.82 -5.09
C THR A 67 27.80 -8.27 -4.85
N ASP A 68 27.29 -8.92 -3.80
CA ASP A 68 27.63 -10.29 -3.40
C ASP A 68 26.64 -11.37 -3.88
N ILE A 69 25.82 -11.08 -4.91
CA ILE A 69 24.82 -12.01 -5.50
C ILE A 69 25.14 -12.35 -6.96
#